data_AF-A0A8C3W9H7-F1
#
_entry.id   AF-A0A8C3W9H7-F1
#
_cell.length_a   1.000
_cell.length_b   1.000
_cell.length_c   1.000
_cell.angle_alpha   90.00
_cell.angle_beta   90.00
_cell.angle_gamma   90.00
#
_symmetry.space_group_name_H-M   'P 1'
#
loop_
_entity.id
_entity.type
_entity.pdbx_description
1 polymer ?
#
loop_
_entity_poly.entity_id
_entity_poly.type
_entity_poly.pdbx_seq_one_letter_code
_entity_poly.pdbx_strand_id
1 'polypeptide(L)'
;MKLAHVILLLLCFYLSFCKTTSAPDTSQEDLVEKKCLTEKYTHLSCNKVFCQPWQKCIDGTCICKLPYQCPKNGTRVCSANGKSYPTYCHQKSFECLRPEAKFLKSGACTGEEQFSVSLVHGNGDSEGIVEVKLVDQDTKMYICGKSWSITQANVACLDLGFQQGALVTQRRDTHINSPECLHVYCRGSETSLAECTFTKGTTSRSEGLAGVVCYTENAVSPTNAYFQCVNGKHISQKKTCDGINDCGDLSDELCCKGCQGESFFCKSGVCIPKQYKCNGEVDCITGEDEIGCEVLTVTEEETEMLTADMNAERKRIKSFFPKLSCGVKNSTHIRRKRVIGGQPAEVEKNIKAILLDIFRGLHNVYAILEFFYIILK
;
A
#
# COMPACT_ATOMS: atom_id res chain seq x y z
N MET A 1 69.41 0.74 37.68
CA MET A 1 68.53 1.29 36.61
C MET A 1 67.60 0.21 36.01
N LYS A 2 66.87 -0.58 36.82
CA LYS A 2 65.93 -1.61 36.33
C LYS A 2 64.67 -1.79 37.20
N LEU A 3 64.17 -0.70 37.81
CA LEU A 3 62.91 -0.74 38.57
C LEU A 3 61.93 0.39 38.20
N ALA A 4 62.44 1.53 37.70
CA ALA A 4 61.61 2.66 37.27
C ALA A 4 60.87 2.46 35.92
N HIS A 5 61.35 1.56 35.05
CA HIS A 5 60.68 1.28 33.77
C HIS A 5 59.56 0.24 33.86
N VAL A 6 59.54 -0.58 34.92
CA VAL A 6 58.45 -1.56 35.12
C VAL A 6 57.20 -0.88 35.70
N ILE A 7 57.38 0.15 36.52
CA ILE A 7 56.28 0.93 37.11
C ILE A 7 55.60 1.83 36.06
N LEU A 8 56.36 2.36 35.08
CA LEU A 8 55.80 3.18 34.00
C LEU A 8 54.96 2.36 32.99
N LEU A 9 55.31 1.09 32.79
CA LEU A 9 54.51 0.17 31.95
C LEU A 9 53.24 -0.31 32.66
N LEU A 10 53.26 -0.49 33.99
CA LEU A 10 52.07 -0.87 34.77
C LEU A 10 51.07 0.29 34.94
N LEU A 11 51.53 1.55 35.00
CA LEU A 11 50.65 2.72 35.02
C LEU A 11 49.98 3.00 33.66
N CYS A 12 50.62 2.64 32.54
CA CYS A 12 49.99 2.72 31.21
C CYS A 12 48.89 1.66 31.02
N PHE A 13 49.01 0.51 31.67
CA PHE A 13 47.98 -0.53 31.66
C PHE A 13 46.77 -0.17 32.54
N TYR A 14 46.96 0.54 33.65
CA TYR A 14 45.85 0.93 34.53
C TYR A 14 45.07 2.18 34.09
N LEU A 15 45.70 3.11 33.35
CA LEU A 15 45.01 4.28 32.75
C LEU A 15 44.30 3.96 31.42
N SER A 16 44.41 2.72 30.93
CA SER A 16 43.73 2.27 29.70
C SER A 16 42.38 1.59 29.97
N PHE A 17 41.89 1.58 31.21
CA PHE A 17 40.48 1.26 31.48
C PHE A 17 39.60 2.46 31.10
N CYS A 18 38.54 2.16 30.33
CA CYS A 18 37.50 3.08 29.85
C CYS A 18 37.86 3.98 28.66
N LYS A 19 38.33 3.37 27.58
CA LYS A 19 37.70 3.66 26.28
C LYS A 19 37.05 2.38 25.80
N THR A 20 35.85 2.12 26.33
CA THR A 20 34.86 1.35 25.59
C THR A 20 34.81 2.03 24.23
N THR A 21 35.41 1.40 23.23
CA THR A 21 34.93 1.51 21.88
C THR A 21 33.49 1.02 21.96
N SER A 22 32.57 1.93 22.27
CA SER A 22 31.28 1.89 21.62
C SER A 22 31.63 1.66 20.16
N ALA A 23 31.30 0.47 19.65
CA ALA A 23 30.93 0.35 18.26
C ALA A 23 30.16 1.62 17.91
N PRO A 24 30.45 2.29 16.76
CA PRO A 24 29.75 3.52 16.43
C PRO A 24 28.29 3.21 16.66
N ASP A 25 27.71 3.90 17.66
CA ASP A 25 26.30 3.82 17.98
C ASP A 25 25.63 3.87 16.63
N THR A 26 24.98 2.77 16.25
CA THR A 26 24.51 2.58 14.89
C THR A 26 23.56 3.74 14.73
N SER A 27 24.03 4.80 14.06
CA SER A 27 23.25 5.97 13.75
C SER A 27 22.12 5.36 12.98
N GLN A 28 20.97 5.22 13.64
CA GLN A 28 19.79 4.58 13.08
C GLN A 28 19.61 5.30 11.75
N GLU A 29 19.98 4.63 10.65
CA GLU A 29 20.08 5.30 9.38
C GLU A 29 18.70 5.89 9.15
N ASP A 30 18.64 7.19 8.92
CA ASP A 30 17.39 7.88 8.70
C ASP A 30 16.84 7.39 7.35
N LEU A 31 16.16 6.23 7.41
CA LEU A 31 15.57 5.50 6.30
C LEU A 31 14.51 6.35 5.60
N VAL A 32 14.03 7.40 6.26
CA VAL A 32 13.06 8.33 5.73
C VAL A 32 13.75 9.49 5.00
N GLU A 33 13.20 9.86 3.85
CA GLU A 33 13.65 11.01 3.08
C GLU A 33 12.92 12.29 3.48
N LYS A 34 13.60 13.17 4.24
CA LYS A 34 13.05 14.44 4.73
C LYS A 34 12.47 15.35 3.65
N LYS A 35 13.06 15.37 2.45
CA LYS A 35 12.56 16.16 1.31
C LYS A 35 11.23 15.63 0.75
N CYS A 36 10.99 14.32 0.90
CA CYS A 36 9.75 13.69 0.44
C CYS A 36 8.60 13.95 1.42
N LEU A 37 8.90 14.08 2.72
CA LEU A 37 7.90 14.34 3.77
C LEU A 37 7.19 15.69 3.63
N THR A 38 7.80 16.69 2.99
CA THR A 38 7.14 17.99 2.75
C THR A 38 5.96 17.88 1.80
N GLU A 39 5.98 16.88 0.91
CA GLU A 39 4.92 16.63 -0.09
C GLU A 39 3.72 15.88 0.49
N LYS A 40 3.86 15.26 1.68
CA LYS A 40 2.78 14.53 2.38
C LYS A 40 2.08 13.49 1.48
N TYR A 41 2.88 12.62 0.85
CA TYR A 41 2.33 11.56 0.01
C TYR A 41 1.49 10.55 0.80
N THR A 42 0.42 10.08 0.18
CA THR A 42 -0.51 9.06 0.69
C THR A 42 -0.82 8.04 -0.40
N HIS A 43 -1.65 7.05 -0.10
CA HIS A 43 -2.19 6.10 -1.08
C HIS A 43 -2.93 6.75 -2.27
N LEU A 44 -3.28 8.04 -2.17
CA LEU A 44 -3.86 8.82 -3.26
C LEU A 44 -2.82 9.53 -4.14
N SER A 45 -1.52 9.39 -3.86
CA SER A 45 -0.46 10.08 -4.60
C SER A 45 0.05 9.23 -5.76
N CYS A 46 -0.41 9.50 -6.99
CA CYS A 46 -0.05 8.69 -8.16
C CYS A 46 1.40 8.83 -8.63
N ASN A 47 2.14 9.79 -8.07
CA ASN A 47 3.59 9.90 -8.26
C ASN A 47 4.38 8.79 -7.54
N LYS A 48 3.74 8.09 -6.58
CA LYS A 48 4.38 7.08 -5.75
C LYS A 48 3.74 5.70 -5.88
N VAL A 49 2.41 5.63 -5.97
CA VAL A 49 1.65 4.37 -6.03
C VAL A 49 0.60 4.39 -7.13
N PHE A 50 0.20 3.21 -7.62
CA PHE A 50 -0.92 3.12 -8.55
C PHE A 50 -2.25 3.41 -7.87
N CYS A 51 -3.09 4.22 -8.52
CA CYS A 51 -4.46 4.43 -8.09
C CYS A 51 -5.28 3.13 -8.10
N GLN A 52 -6.32 3.08 -7.26
CA GLN A 52 -7.25 1.96 -7.26
C GLN A 52 -8.04 1.88 -8.58
N PRO A 53 -8.62 0.71 -8.93
CA PRO A 53 -9.35 0.54 -10.19
C PRO A 53 -10.46 1.58 -10.44
N TRP A 54 -11.18 1.93 -9.39
CA TRP A 54 -12.26 2.92 -9.40
C TRP A 54 -11.78 4.37 -9.31
N GLN A 55 -10.48 4.63 -9.43
CA GLN A 55 -9.85 5.95 -9.43
C GLN A 55 -9.02 6.18 -10.69
N LYS A 56 -8.71 7.44 -11.00
CA LYS A 56 -7.81 7.88 -12.07
C LYS A 56 -6.82 8.92 -11.53
N CYS A 57 -5.61 8.91 -12.08
CA CYS A 57 -4.58 9.90 -11.75
C CYS A 57 -4.83 11.19 -12.54
N ILE A 58 -4.97 12.33 -11.84
CA ILE A 58 -5.02 13.68 -12.40
C ILE A 58 -4.13 14.56 -11.52
N ASP A 59 -3.19 15.27 -12.13
CA ASP A 59 -2.27 16.21 -11.44
C ASP A 59 -1.57 15.61 -10.21
N GLY A 60 -1.06 14.38 -10.33
CA GLY A 60 -0.34 13.70 -9.25
C GLY A 60 -1.23 13.11 -8.15
N THR A 61 -2.57 13.26 -8.26
CA THR A 61 -3.55 12.78 -7.28
C THR A 61 -4.55 11.79 -7.89
N CYS A 62 -4.87 10.74 -7.14
CA CYS A 62 -5.90 9.75 -7.47
C CYS A 62 -7.28 10.29 -7.12
N ILE A 63 -8.09 10.56 -8.14
CA ILE A 63 -9.47 11.03 -7.98
C ILE A 63 -10.46 9.95 -8.38
N CYS A 64 -11.65 9.99 -7.79
CA CYS A 64 -12.72 9.04 -8.07
C CYS A 64 -13.11 9.08 -9.56
N LYS A 65 -13.24 7.90 -10.17
CA LYS A 65 -13.96 7.76 -11.44
C LYS A 65 -15.45 7.84 -11.19
N LEU A 66 -16.22 8.22 -12.22
CA LEU A 66 -17.67 8.07 -12.20
C LEU A 66 -18.04 6.60 -12.45
N PRO A 67 -19.14 6.07 -11.87
CA PRO A 67 -19.44 4.63 -11.94
C PRO A 67 -19.49 4.07 -13.36
N TYR A 68 -19.98 4.84 -14.33
CA TYR A 68 -20.05 4.39 -15.73
C TYR A 68 -18.68 4.21 -16.42
N GLN A 69 -17.60 4.72 -15.82
CA GLN A 69 -16.22 4.56 -16.32
C GLN A 69 -15.59 3.24 -15.88
N CYS A 70 -16.27 2.47 -15.02
CA CYS A 70 -15.84 1.15 -14.60
C CYS A 70 -16.13 0.07 -15.67
N PRO A 71 -15.32 -1.01 -15.71
CA PRO A 71 -15.65 -2.19 -16.49
C PRO A 71 -17.01 -2.79 -16.10
N LYS A 72 -17.77 -3.24 -17.09
CA LYS A 72 -19.10 -3.85 -16.91
C LYS A 72 -19.06 -5.34 -16.59
N ASN A 73 -17.90 -5.99 -16.79
CA ASN A 73 -17.71 -7.40 -16.48
C ASN A 73 -17.41 -7.56 -14.99
N GLY A 74 -18.22 -8.32 -14.28
CA GLY A 74 -18.06 -8.57 -12.84
C GLY A 74 -19.31 -9.18 -12.23
N THR A 75 -19.23 -9.48 -10.95
CA THR A 75 -20.36 -9.97 -10.15
C THR A 75 -21.10 -8.82 -9.48
N ARG A 76 -22.42 -8.97 -9.28
CA ARG A 76 -23.22 -7.98 -8.54
C ARG A 76 -22.74 -7.90 -7.10
N VAL A 77 -22.83 -6.72 -6.50
CA VAL A 77 -22.48 -6.48 -5.10
C VAL A 77 -23.56 -5.67 -4.40
N CYS A 78 -23.64 -5.82 -3.08
CA CYS A 78 -24.54 -5.08 -2.22
C CYS A 78 -23.77 -4.06 -1.37
N SER A 79 -24.37 -2.89 -1.17
CA SER A 79 -23.87 -1.84 -0.28
C SER A 79 -24.70 -1.75 0.99
N ALA A 80 -24.13 -1.20 2.06
CA ALA A 80 -24.76 -1.02 3.36
C ALA A 80 -26.07 -0.20 3.34
N ASN A 81 -26.30 0.60 2.28
CA ASN A 81 -27.56 1.33 2.07
C ASN A 81 -28.68 0.48 1.41
N GLY A 82 -28.49 -0.83 1.28
CA GLY A 82 -29.45 -1.75 0.65
C GLY A 82 -29.49 -1.66 -0.88
N LYS A 83 -28.57 -0.92 -1.52
CA LYS A 83 -28.52 -0.78 -2.97
C LYS A 83 -27.59 -1.81 -3.59
N SER A 84 -28.09 -2.50 -4.62
CA SER A 84 -27.29 -3.39 -5.45
C SER A 84 -26.60 -2.66 -6.60
N TYR A 85 -25.34 -2.99 -6.86
CA TYR A 85 -24.56 -2.47 -7.98
C TYR A 85 -24.19 -3.57 -8.97
N PRO A 86 -24.00 -3.25 -10.27
CA PRO A 86 -23.69 -4.24 -11.29
C PRO A 86 -22.34 -4.95 -11.08
N THR A 87 -21.31 -4.21 -10.66
CA THR A 87 -19.99 -4.75 -10.35
C THR A 87 -19.38 -4.07 -9.13
N TYR A 88 -18.37 -4.70 -8.53
CA TYR A 88 -17.63 -4.14 -7.40
C TYR A 88 -17.04 -2.75 -7.70
N CYS A 89 -16.48 -2.55 -8.90
CA CYS A 89 -15.94 -1.24 -9.31
C CYS A 89 -17.00 -0.14 -9.26
N HIS A 90 -18.25 -0.42 -9.66
CA HIS A 90 -19.32 0.59 -9.63
C HIS A 90 -19.67 1.00 -8.19
N GLN A 91 -19.71 0.04 -7.27
CA GLN A 91 -19.99 0.32 -5.86
C GLN A 91 -18.84 1.14 -5.25
N LYS A 92 -17.57 0.72 -5.41
CA LYS A 92 -16.41 1.46 -4.87
C LYS A 92 -16.22 2.85 -5.51
N SER A 93 -16.53 2.99 -6.80
CA SER A 93 -16.54 4.28 -7.49
C SER A 93 -17.61 5.21 -6.91
N PHE A 94 -18.79 4.69 -6.61
CA PHE A 94 -19.84 5.46 -5.95
C PHE A 94 -19.48 5.80 -4.50
N GLU A 95 -18.93 4.85 -3.75
CA GLU A 95 -18.45 5.04 -2.38
C GLU A 95 -17.36 6.12 -2.28
N CYS A 96 -16.42 6.13 -3.23
CA CYS A 96 -15.40 7.17 -3.34
C CYS A 96 -16.02 8.58 -3.48
N LEU A 97 -17.18 8.69 -4.16
CA LEU A 97 -17.93 9.94 -4.29
C LEU A 97 -18.86 10.21 -3.08
N ARG A 98 -19.29 9.16 -2.38
CA ARG A 98 -20.28 9.15 -1.30
C ARG A 98 -19.87 8.12 -0.23
N PRO A 99 -19.07 8.51 0.77
CA PRO A 99 -18.45 7.58 1.73
C PRO A 99 -19.41 6.72 2.56
N GLU A 100 -20.69 7.10 2.65
CA GLU A 100 -21.73 6.35 3.37
C GLU A 100 -22.08 5.00 2.70
N ALA A 101 -21.82 4.86 1.40
CA ALA A 101 -22.20 3.69 0.63
C ALA A 101 -21.16 2.55 0.70
N LYS A 102 -20.78 2.14 1.91
CA LYS A 102 -19.80 1.07 2.15
C LYS A 102 -20.23 -0.26 1.53
N PHE A 103 -19.25 -1.13 1.26
CA PHE A 103 -19.50 -2.50 0.81
C PHE A 103 -20.15 -3.33 1.92
N LEU A 104 -21.08 -4.21 1.57
CA LEU A 104 -21.76 -5.10 2.51
C LEU A 104 -21.47 -6.57 2.21
N LYS A 105 -21.77 -7.01 0.98
CA LYS A 105 -21.54 -8.39 0.55
C LYS A 105 -21.45 -8.53 -0.97
N SER A 106 -20.93 -9.68 -1.39
CA SER A 106 -21.04 -10.14 -2.78
C SER A 106 -22.45 -10.64 -3.08
N GLY A 107 -22.95 -10.41 -4.29
CA GLY A 107 -24.31 -10.74 -4.71
C GLY A 107 -25.30 -9.58 -4.60
N ALA A 108 -26.58 -9.87 -4.85
CA ALA A 108 -27.66 -8.89 -4.71
C ALA A 108 -28.10 -8.75 -3.24
N CYS A 109 -28.59 -7.56 -2.88
CA CYS A 109 -29.15 -7.29 -1.55
C CYS A 109 -30.48 -8.04 -1.35
N THR A 110 -30.69 -8.66 -0.19
CA THR A 110 -31.96 -9.37 0.12
C THR A 110 -32.85 -8.67 1.15
N GLY A 111 -32.38 -7.60 1.81
CA GLY A 111 -33.20 -6.70 2.62
C GLY A 111 -33.07 -6.85 4.15
N GLU A 112 -32.57 -8.00 4.65
CA GLU A 112 -32.36 -8.27 6.09
C GLU A 112 -30.88 -8.45 6.47
N GLU A 113 -29.98 -8.06 5.57
CA GLU A 113 -28.56 -8.33 5.67
C GLU A 113 -27.83 -7.23 6.43
N GLN A 114 -27.20 -7.59 7.56
CA GLN A 114 -26.42 -6.65 8.36
C GLN A 114 -25.06 -7.24 8.71
N PHE A 115 -24.00 -6.55 8.29
CA PHE A 115 -22.65 -6.75 8.79
C PHE A 115 -22.43 -5.82 9.98
N SER A 116 -21.85 -6.33 11.07
CA SER A 116 -21.54 -5.49 12.23
C SER A 116 -20.21 -5.87 12.86
N VAL A 117 -19.44 -4.84 13.23
CA VAL A 117 -18.20 -4.96 14.00
C VAL A 117 -18.43 -4.30 15.35
N SER A 118 -18.04 -4.97 16.43
CA SER A 118 -18.12 -4.44 17.80
C SER A 118 -16.87 -4.75 18.60
N LEU A 119 -16.54 -3.88 19.56
CA LEU A 119 -15.48 -4.09 20.54
C LEU A 119 -16.10 -4.54 21.85
N VAL A 120 -15.63 -5.66 22.39
CA VAL A 120 -16.10 -6.21 23.67
C VAL A 120 -14.95 -6.31 24.67
N HIS A 121 -15.28 -6.31 25.97
CA HIS A 121 -14.31 -6.40 27.06
C HIS A 121 -13.25 -5.28 27.09
N GLY A 122 -13.52 -4.11 26.50
CA GLY A 122 -12.70 -2.90 26.62
C GLY A 122 -13.00 -2.08 27.87
N ASN A 123 -12.07 -1.23 28.30
CA ASN A 123 -12.34 -0.22 29.32
C ASN A 123 -13.03 1.05 28.75
N GLY A 124 -13.23 1.12 27.43
CA GLY A 124 -13.91 2.22 26.75
C GLY A 124 -14.25 1.86 25.29
N ASP A 125 -14.80 2.83 24.56
CA ASP A 125 -15.33 2.60 23.20
C ASP A 125 -14.24 2.46 22.12
N SER A 126 -12.99 2.82 22.45
CA SER A 126 -11.85 2.78 21.53
C SER A 126 -10.93 1.58 21.75
N GLU A 127 -11.26 0.66 22.65
CA GLU A 127 -10.46 -0.54 22.88
C GLU A 127 -11.31 -1.76 23.15
N GLY A 128 -10.80 -2.94 22.81
CA GLY A 128 -11.49 -4.20 23.12
C GLY A 128 -11.05 -5.35 22.23
N ILE A 129 -11.69 -6.49 22.44
CA ILE A 129 -11.59 -7.67 21.58
C ILE A 129 -12.56 -7.49 20.42
N VAL A 130 -12.10 -7.78 19.21
CA VAL A 130 -12.89 -7.61 17.99
C VAL A 130 -13.87 -8.76 17.83
N GLU A 131 -15.15 -8.40 17.78
CA GLU A 131 -16.28 -9.29 17.52
C GLU A 131 -16.94 -8.89 16.19
N VAL A 132 -17.21 -9.87 15.33
CA VAL A 132 -17.79 -9.66 13.99
C VAL A 132 -19.04 -10.51 13.82
N LYS A 133 -20.10 -9.89 13.29
CA LYS A 133 -21.27 -10.59 12.74
C LYS A 133 -21.17 -10.55 11.21
N LEU A 134 -20.95 -11.70 10.59
CA LEU A 134 -20.96 -11.84 9.13
C LEU A 134 -22.39 -11.74 8.60
N VAL A 135 -22.55 -11.36 7.33
CA VAL A 135 -23.88 -11.17 6.72
C VAL A 135 -24.65 -12.48 6.62
N ASP A 136 -23.98 -13.58 6.30
CA ASP A 136 -24.60 -14.89 6.08
C ASP A 136 -24.75 -15.71 7.38
N GLN A 137 -24.41 -15.13 8.55
CA GLN A 137 -24.44 -15.83 9.83
C GLN A 137 -25.05 -14.99 10.94
N ASP A 138 -25.91 -15.62 11.75
CA ASP A 138 -26.52 -14.95 12.89
C ASP A 138 -25.65 -14.93 14.15
N THR A 139 -24.63 -15.78 14.20
CA THR A 139 -23.72 -15.88 15.33
C THR A 139 -22.57 -14.89 15.20
N LYS A 140 -22.33 -14.13 16.27
CA LYS A 140 -21.14 -13.31 16.39
C LYS A 140 -19.93 -14.17 16.72
N MET A 141 -18.79 -13.87 16.08
CA MET A 141 -17.55 -14.61 16.28
C MET A 141 -16.38 -13.67 16.54
N TYR A 142 -15.37 -14.21 17.22
CA TYR A 142 -14.12 -13.52 17.50
C TYR A 142 -13.10 -13.70 16.38
N ILE A 143 -12.17 -12.77 16.28
CA ILE A 143 -11.05 -12.86 15.33
C ILE A 143 -9.82 -13.52 15.98
N CYS A 144 -9.16 -14.42 15.26
CA CYS A 144 -7.98 -15.13 15.73
C CYS A 144 -6.77 -14.18 15.87
N GLY A 145 -6.04 -14.24 16.98
CA GLY A 145 -4.84 -13.40 17.21
C GLY A 145 -3.64 -13.69 16.30
N LYS A 146 -3.60 -14.88 15.67
CA LYS A 146 -2.53 -15.32 14.76
C LYS A 146 -2.50 -14.54 13.44
N SER A 147 -3.66 -14.31 12.83
CA SER A 147 -3.82 -13.59 11.55
C SER A 147 -4.01 -12.08 11.72
N TRP A 148 -4.02 -11.59 12.96
CA TRP A 148 -4.29 -10.20 13.26
C TRP A 148 -3.03 -9.35 13.18
N SER A 149 -3.07 -8.33 12.32
CA SER A 149 -2.00 -7.34 12.17
C SER A 149 -2.55 -5.92 12.18
N ILE A 150 -1.66 -4.93 12.20
CA ILE A 150 -2.05 -3.52 12.17
C ILE A 150 -2.85 -3.15 10.91
N THR A 151 -2.67 -3.88 9.79
CA THR A 151 -3.41 -3.61 8.54
C THR A 151 -4.90 -3.89 8.70
N GLN A 152 -5.27 -5.06 9.23
CA GLN A 152 -6.67 -5.38 9.52
C GLN A 152 -7.22 -4.48 10.64
N ALA A 153 -6.39 -4.14 11.63
CA ALA A 153 -6.80 -3.27 12.74
C ALA A 153 -7.13 -1.84 12.28
N ASN A 154 -6.36 -1.30 11.32
CA ASN A 154 -6.65 0.00 10.71
C ASN A 154 -8.02 0.00 10.02
N VAL A 155 -8.33 -1.04 9.24
CA VAL A 155 -9.64 -1.19 8.58
C VAL A 155 -10.76 -1.36 9.60
N ALA A 156 -10.55 -2.14 10.66
CA ALA A 156 -11.53 -2.34 11.73
C ALA A 156 -11.89 -1.03 12.45
N CYS A 157 -10.87 -0.26 12.84
CA CYS A 157 -11.07 1.04 13.49
C CYS A 157 -11.73 2.05 12.54
N LEU A 158 -11.37 2.04 11.26
CA LEU A 158 -12.03 2.86 10.25
C LEU A 158 -13.52 2.51 10.12
N ASP A 159 -13.86 1.22 10.20
CA ASP A 159 -15.25 0.78 10.14
C ASP A 159 -16.07 1.22 11.36
N LEU A 160 -15.44 1.19 12.54
CA LEU A 160 -15.99 1.67 13.82
C LEU A 160 -16.07 3.21 13.92
N GLY A 161 -15.57 3.94 12.92
CA GLY A 161 -15.66 5.41 12.84
C GLY A 161 -14.38 6.16 13.19
N PHE A 162 -13.32 5.48 13.61
CA PHE A 162 -12.02 6.09 13.93
C PHE A 162 -11.20 6.31 12.64
N GLN A 163 -11.29 7.52 12.09
CA GLN A 163 -10.69 7.87 10.79
C GLN A 163 -9.15 7.72 10.72
N GLN A 164 -8.47 7.76 11.86
CA GLN A 164 -7.00 7.65 11.96
C GLN A 164 -6.52 6.18 12.09
N GLY A 165 -7.46 5.23 12.12
CA GLY A 165 -7.18 3.80 12.22
C GLY A 165 -6.79 3.35 13.64
N ALA A 166 -6.03 2.27 13.72
CA ALA A 166 -5.57 1.68 14.96
C ALA A 166 -4.28 2.34 15.48
N LEU A 167 -4.15 2.42 16.80
CA LEU A 167 -2.92 2.80 17.49
C LEU A 167 -2.03 1.58 17.72
N VAL A 168 -2.61 0.49 18.23
CA VAL A 168 -1.87 -0.75 18.53
C VAL A 168 -2.80 -1.96 18.50
N THR A 169 -2.26 -3.11 18.12
CA THR A 169 -2.94 -4.41 18.24
C THR A 169 -2.61 -5.06 19.58
N GLN A 170 -3.61 -5.64 20.24
CA GLN A 170 -3.43 -6.42 21.46
C GLN A 170 -3.73 -7.89 21.18
N ARG A 171 -3.07 -8.80 21.89
CA ARG A 171 -3.49 -10.20 21.99
C ARG A 171 -3.97 -10.42 23.41
N ARG A 172 -5.23 -10.80 23.57
CA ARG A 172 -5.80 -11.07 24.89
C ARG A 172 -6.11 -12.55 25.02
N ASP A 173 -5.59 -13.15 26.09
CA ASP A 173 -5.99 -14.47 26.52
C ASP A 173 -7.24 -14.31 27.39
N THR A 174 -8.38 -14.68 26.82
CA THR A 174 -9.62 -14.81 27.57
C THR A 174 -9.87 -16.30 27.73
N HIS A 175 -10.22 -16.75 28.94
CA HIS A 175 -10.71 -18.09 29.22
C HIS A 175 -12.06 -18.35 28.51
N ILE A 176 -12.06 -18.33 27.17
CA ILE A 176 -13.23 -18.54 26.34
C ILE A 176 -13.31 -20.02 26.02
N ASN A 177 -14.47 -20.60 26.30
CA ASN A 177 -14.75 -22.03 26.17
C ASN A 177 -14.90 -22.49 24.71
N SER A 178 -14.79 -21.60 23.73
CA SER A 178 -14.86 -21.94 22.31
C SER A 178 -13.50 -21.73 21.63
N PRO A 179 -12.93 -22.76 20.99
CA PRO A 179 -11.70 -22.64 20.20
C PRO A 179 -11.96 -22.02 18.81
N GLU A 180 -13.21 -21.77 18.43
CA GLU A 180 -13.57 -21.26 17.11
C GLU A 180 -13.33 -19.76 17.00
N CYS A 181 -12.65 -19.34 15.93
CA CYS A 181 -12.41 -17.94 15.60
C CYS A 181 -12.36 -17.76 14.08
N LEU A 182 -12.34 -16.51 13.63
CA LEU A 182 -12.21 -16.16 12.22
C LEU A 182 -10.80 -15.66 11.92
N HIS A 183 -10.19 -16.18 10.86
CA HIS A 183 -9.02 -15.55 10.25
C HIS A 183 -9.47 -14.46 9.29
N VAL A 184 -8.78 -13.32 9.31
CA VAL A 184 -9.12 -12.13 8.51
C VAL A 184 -7.90 -11.69 7.73
N TYR A 185 -8.07 -11.51 6.42
CA TYR A 185 -7.01 -11.05 5.53
C TYR A 185 -7.50 -9.82 4.76
N CYS A 186 -6.87 -8.68 5.04
CA CYS A 186 -7.11 -7.40 4.36
C CYS A 186 -5.81 -6.95 3.67
N ARG A 187 -5.93 -6.12 2.63
CA ARG A 187 -4.81 -5.39 2.02
C ARG A 187 -4.37 -4.20 2.88
N GLY A 188 -5.32 -3.59 3.61
CA GLY A 188 -5.13 -2.37 4.41
C GLY A 188 -5.59 -1.08 3.72
N SER A 189 -6.29 -1.17 2.58
CA SER A 189 -6.88 -0.02 1.87
C SER A 189 -8.41 -0.07 1.79
N GLU A 190 -8.99 -1.10 2.41
CA GLU A 190 -10.42 -1.31 2.54
C GLU A 190 -11.04 -0.27 3.49
N THR A 191 -12.34 -0.04 3.31
CA THR A 191 -13.13 0.95 4.07
C THR A 191 -14.05 0.31 5.11
N SER A 192 -14.29 -0.99 4.97
CA SER A 192 -14.97 -1.85 5.95
C SER A 192 -14.32 -3.23 5.97
N LEU A 193 -14.40 -3.91 7.11
CA LEU A 193 -13.97 -5.30 7.22
C LEU A 193 -14.78 -6.25 6.33
N ALA A 194 -16.00 -5.87 5.92
CA ALA A 194 -16.82 -6.65 5.00
C ALA A 194 -16.15 -6.93 3.64
N GLU A 195 -15.16 -6.11 3.25
CA GLU A 195 -14.39 -6.29 2.01
C GLU A 195 -13.26 -7.33 2.14
N CYS A 196 -12.86 -7.65 3.38
CA CYS A 196 -11.76 -8.56 3.65
C CYS A 196 -12.20 -10.02 3.57
N THR A 197 -11.24 -10.91 3.34
CA THR A 197 -11.51 -12.34 3.29
C THR A 197 -11.55 -12.93 4.69
N PHE A 198 -12.65 -13.63 5.01
CA PHE A 198 -12.81 -14.40 6.24
C PHE A 198 -12.73 -15.91 5.96
N THR A 199 -11.92 -16.61 6.75
CA THR A 199 -11.86 -18.09 6.77
C THR A 199 -12.08 -18.61 8.19
N LYS A 200 -12.64 -19.82 8.31
CA LYS A 200 -12.82 -20.44 9.63
C LYS A 200 -11.47 -20.86 10.18
N GLY A 201 -11.20 -20.52 11.43
CA GLY A 201 -9.97 -20.82 12.14
C GLY A 201 -10.22 -21.45 13.50
N THR A 202 -9.15 -21.97 14.07
CA THR A 202 -9.14 -22.43 15.47
C THR A 202 -8.01 -21.73 16.20
N THR A 203 -8.28 -21.16 17.37
CA THR A 203 -7.25 -20.55 18.21
C THR A 203 -6.81 -21.52 19.30
N SER A 204 -5.50 -21.52 19.58
CA SER A 204 -4.94 -22.12 20.78
C SER A 204 -4.86 -21.08 21.92
N ARG A 205 -4.69 -21.54 23.16
CA ARG A 205 -4.48 -20.64 24.32
C ARG A 205 -3.29 -19.69 24.13
N SER A 206 -2.25 -20.11 23.41
CA SER A 206 -1.05 -19.28 23.16
C SER A 206 -1.24 -18.20 22.10
N GLU A 207 -2.20 -18.34 21.20
CA GLU A 207 -2.42 -17.39 20.10
C GLU A 207 -3.40 -16.26 20.49
N GLY A 208 -4.34 -16.56 21.40
CA GLY A 208 -5.30 -15.61 21.94
C GLY A 208 -6.25 -15.02 20.90
N LEU A 209 -7.10 -14.10 21.35
CA LEU A 209 -8.01 -13.36 20.48
C LEU A 209 -7.45 -11.99 20.09
N ALA A 210 -7.87 -11.54 18.92
CA ALA A 210 -7.50 -10.25 18.37
C ALA A 210 -8.15 -9.11 19.16
N GLY A 211 -7.33 -8.30 19.81
CA GLY A 211 -7.71 -7.03 20.40
C GLY A 211 -7.16 -5.86 19.59
N VAL A 212 -7.84 -4.72 19.70
CA VAL A 212 -7.42 -3.47 19.07
C VAL A 212 -7.63 -2.31 20.03
N VAL A 213 -6.73 -1.33 19.93
CA VAL A 213 -6.92 0.01 20.47
C VAL A 213 -6.93 0.97 19.30
N CYS A 214 -8.09 1.59 19.05
CA CYS A 214 -8.25 2.61 18.03
C CYS A 214 -7.61 3.92 18.48
N TYR A 215 -7.04 4.66 17.52
CA TYR A 215 -6.34 5.89 17.82
C TYR A 215 -7.31 6.98 18.28
N THR A 216 -6.97 7.66 19.38
CA THR A 216 -7.64 8.87 19.85
C THR A 216 -6.59 9.91 20.22
N GLU A 217 -6.90 11.20 20.06
CA GLU A 217 -5.93 12.29 20.28
C GLU A 217 -5.37 12.32 21.71
N ASN A 218 -6.09 11.77 22.68
CA ASN A 218 -5.68 11.69 24.09
C ASN A 218 -4.79 10.47 24.40
N ALA A 219 -4.60 9.53 23.46
CA ALA A 219 -3.92 8.27 23.70
C ALA A 219 -2.39 8.33 23.56
N VAL A 220 -1.81 9.46 23.15
CA VAL A 220 -0.35 9.58 22.90
C VAL A 220 0.27 10.71 23.72
N SER A 221 1.14 10.35 24.66
CA SER A 221 2.06 11.31 25.32
C SER A 221 3.27 11.57 24.44
N PRO A 222 3.72 12.84 24.29
CA PRO A 222 4.83 13.19 23.43
C PRO A 222 6.16 12.71 24.04
N THR A 223 6.76 11.69 23.43
CA THR A 223 8.17 11.34 23.61
C THR A 223 8.91 11.61 22.29
N ASN A 224 10.23 11.85 22.34
CA ASN A 224 10.98 12.48 21.25
C ASN A 224 11.22 11.60 19.99
N ALA A 225 10.59 10.42 19.86
CA ALA A 225 10.89 9.43 18.80
C ALA A 225 9.63 8.93 18.05
N TYR A 226 8.72 9.83 17.71
CA TYR A 226 7.52 9.53 16.90
C TYR A 226 7.63 10.09 15.48
N PHE A 227 7.06 9.34 14.53
CA PHE A 227 6.75 9.78 13.18
C PHE A 227 5.27 10.17 13.10
N GLN A 228 4.98 11.30 12.47
CA GLN A 228 3.63 11.78 12.26
C GLN A 228 3.16 11.42 10.84
N CYS A 229 2.12 10.60 10.75
CA CYS A 229 1.42 10.25 9.52
C CYS A 229 0.70 11.47 8.92
N VAL A 230 0.36 11.43 7.63
CA VAL A 230 -0.37 12.54 6.97
C VAL A 230 -1.78 12.72 7.57
N ASN A 231 -2.43 11.62 7.97
CA ASN A 231 -3.70 11.65 8.71
C ASN A 231 -3.61 12.15 10.16
N GLY A 232 -2.43 12.51 10.67
CA GLY A 232 -2.22 13.04 12.01
C GLY A 232 -1.91 12.00 13.10
N LYS A 233 -1.96 10.70 12.77
CA LYS A 233 -1.57 9.63 13.69
C LYS A 233 -0.06 9.67 13.99
N HIS A 234 0.30 9.41 15.24
CA HIS A 234 1.70 9.24 15.65
C HIS A 234 2.05 7.77 15.81
N ILE A 235 3.12 7.33 15.15
CA ILE A 235 3.67 5.97 15.24
C ILE A 235 5.14 6.01 15.65
N SER A 236 5.66 4.90 16.14
CA SER A 236 7.10 4.80 16.47
C SER A 236 7.95 4.97 15.20
N GLN A 237 9.09 5.66 15.28
CA GLN A 237 10.00 5.76 14.13
C GLN A 237 10.53 4.41 13.64
N LYS A 238 10.46 3.34 14.45
CA LYS A 238 10.80 1.97 14.03
C LYS A 238 9.75 1.31 13.13
N LYS A 239 8.59 1.95 12.99
CA LYS A 239 7.44 1.53 12.19
C LYS A 239 7.33 2.26 10.86
N THR A 240 8.34 3.04 10.51
CA THR A 240 8.41 3.67 9.18
C THR A 240 9.27 2.81 8.27
N CYS A 241 8.86 2.69 7.01
CA CYS A 241 9.59 1.95 5.98
C CYS A 241 9.77 0.47 6.31
N ASP A 242 8.86 -0.16 7.03
CA ASP A 242 8.95 -1.58 7.38
C ASP A 242 8.10 -2.49 6.46
N GLY A 243 7.52 -1.92 5.41
CA GLY A 243 6.64 -2.59 4.45
C GLY A 243 5.21 -2.79 4.96
N ILE A 244 4.86 -2.25 6.14
CA ILE A 244 3.54 -2.38 6.75
C ILE A 244 2.87 -1.01 6.75
N ASN A 245 1.59 -0.95 6.39
CA ASN A 245 0.79 0.27 6.48
C ASN A 245 0.35 0.50 7.94
N ASP A 246 1.25 0.94 8.81
CA ASP A 246 0.91 1.29 10.19
C ASP A 246 0.05 2.56 10.21
N CYS A 247 0.30 3.55 9.34
CA CYS A 247 -0.49 4.79 9.27
C CYS A 247 -1.96 4.61 8.85
N GLY A 248 -2.25 3.63 7.98
CA GLY A 248 -3.57 3.40 7.38
C GLY A 248 -3.76 4.11 6.03
N ASP A 249 -2.96 5.12 5.72
CA ASP A 249 -2.98 5.88 4.47
C ASP A 249 -1.69 5.74 3.63
N LEU A 250 -0.79 4.83 4.01
CA LEU A 250 0.56 4.57 3.46
C LEU A 250 1.61 5.66 3.70
N SER A 251 1.35 6.69 4.51
CA SER A 251 2.30 7.80 4.70
C SER A 251 3.71 7.39 5.16
N ASP A 252 3.78 6.34 5.97
CA ASP A 252 4.99 5.73 6.54
C ASP A 252 5.84 4.95 5.54
N GLU A 253 5.28 4.57 4.39
CA GLU A 253 5.91 3.66 3.43
C GLU A 253 6.29 4.31 2.08
N LEU A 254 5.94 5.59 1.86
CA LEU A 254 6.09 6.26 0.54
C LEU A 254 7.33 7.16 0.39
N CYS A 255 8.06 7.38 1.48
CA CYS A 255 9.20 8.29 1.54
C CYS A 255 10.45 7.62 2.08
N CYS A 256 10.76 6.42 1.57
CA CYS A 256 11.83 5.57 2.06
C CYS A 256 13.08 5.64 1.16
N LYS A 257 14.27 5.54 1.77
CA LYS A 257 15.57 5.35 1.09
C LYS A 257 16.03 3.89 1.12
N GLY A 258 15.43 3.11 2.01
CA GLY A 258 15.61 1.68 2.19
C GLY A 258 14.50 1.18 3.11
N CYS A 259 14.28 -0.13 3.13
CA CYS A 259 13.27 -0.74 3.98
C CYS A 259 13.90 -1.41 5.20
N GLN A 260 13.19 -1.38 6.31
CA GLN A 260 13.50 -2.14 7.51
C GLN A 260 13.01 -3.59 7.35
N GLY A 261 13.75 -4.54 7.93
CA GLY A 261 13.36 -5.96 7.92
C GLY A 261 13.53 -6.62 6.55
N GLU A 262 12.58 -7.48 6.17
CA GLU A 262 12.63 -8.25 4.92
C GLU A 262 11.73 -7.68 3.80
N SER A 263 11.27 -6.45 3.97
CA SER A 263 10.37 -5.78 3.02
C SER A 263 11.10 -5.38 1.73
N PHE A 264 10.35 -5.28 0.63
CA PHE A 264 10.92 -5.00 -0.69
C PHE A 264 10.95 -3.50 -0.97
N PHE A 265 12.12 -3.01 -1.41
CA PHE A 265 12.34 -1.60 -1.71
C PHE A 265 12.19 -1.33 -3.21
N CYS A 266 11.17 -0.54 -3.57
CA CYS A 266 11.00 -0.02 -4.92
C CYS A 266 11.99 1.13 -5.18
N LYS A 267 12.47 1.26 -6.41
CA LYS A 267 13.30 2.39 -6.89
C LYS A 267 12.60 3.74 -6.78
N SER A 268 11.28 3.75 -6.66
CA SER A 268 10.46 4.94 -6.40
C SER A 268 10.57 5.47 -4.96
N GLY A 269 11.29 4.78 -4.08
CA GLY A 269 11.39 5.12 -2.67
C GLY A 269 10.16 4.67 -1.86
N VAL A 270 9.58 3.53 -2.25
CA VAL A 270 8.40 2.93 -1.60
C VAL A 270 8.78 1.56 -1.04
N CYS A 271 8.31 1.25 0.16
CA CYS A 271 8.46 -0.06 0.78
C CYS A 271 7.16 -0.86 0.66
N ILE A 272 7.26 -2.10 0.20
CA ILE A 272 6.12 -3.01 0.07
C ILE A 272 6.37 -4.31 0.85
N PRO A 273 5.32 -5.01 1.30
CA PRO A 273 5.48 -6.30 1.97
C PRO A 273 6.23 -7.32 1.10
N LYS A 274 7.03 -8.19 1.72
CA LYS A 274 7.79 -9.23 1.02
C LYS A 274 6.92 -10.12 0.13
N GLN A 275 5.72 -10.46 0.59
CA GLN A 275 4.75 -11.29 -0.13
C GLN A 275 4.14 -10.61 -1.37
N TYR A 276 4.43 -9.32 -1.59
CA TYR A 276 3.98 -8.63 -2.80
C TYR A 276 4.92 -8.80 -3.98
N LYS A 277 6.16 -9.23 -3.73
CA LYS A 277 7.07 -9.60 -4.81
C LYS A 277 6.58 -10.88 -5.49
N CYS A 278 6.48 -10.86 -6.82
CA CYS A 278 6.06 -12.00 -7.65
C CYS A 278 4.64 -12.49 -7.32
N ASN A 279 3.72 -11.58 -6.99
CA ASN A 279 2.34 -11.92 -6.63
C ASN A 279 1.35 -11.79 -7.81
N GLY A 280 1.84 -11.48 -9.01
CA GLY A 280 1.04 -11.27 -10.23
C GLY A 280 0.39 -9.89 -10.35
N GLU A 281 0.61 -8.99 -9.39
CA GLU A 281 0.18 -7.59 -9.41
C GLU A 281 1.41 -6.68 -9.35
N VAL A 282 1.48 -5.70 -10.26
CA VAL A 282 2.53 -4.69 -10.21
C VAL A 282 2.17 -3.66 -9.13
N ASP A 283 2.91 -3.69 -8.02
CA ASP A 283 2.75 -2.81 -6.86
C ASP A 283 3.72 -1.61 -6.92
N CYS A 284 4.97 -1.81 -7.34
CA CYS A 284 5.91 -0.70 -7.59
C CYS A 284 5.59 0.02 -8.91
N ILE A 285 5.59 1.37 -8.94
CA ILE A 285 5.39 2.13 -10.20
C ILE A 285 6.44 1.84 -11.28
N THR A 286 7.62 1.37 -10.88
CA THR A 286 8.73 0.96 -11.73
C THR A 286 8.64 -0.51 -12.15
N GLY A 287 7.78 -1.31 -11.50
CA GLY A 287 7.40 -2.67 -11.85
C GLY A 287 8.45 -3.77 -11.64
N GLU A 288 9.51 -3.49 -10.89
CA GLU A 288 10.60 -4.42 -10.60
C GLU A 288 10.26 -5.55 -9.63
N ASP A 289 9.17 -5.41 -8.88
CA ASP A 289 8.61 -6.41 -7.98
C ASP A 289 8.11 -7.65 -8.72
N GLU A 290 7.74 -7.50 -10.00
CA GLU A 290 7.21 -8.57 -10.85
C GLU A 290 8.21 -9.01 -11.96
N ILE A 291 9.50 -8.66 -11.83
CA ILE A 291 10.55 -9.04 -12.80
C ILE A 291 11.42 -10.15 -12.22
N GLY A 292 11.73 -11.17 -13.05
CA GLY A 292 12.63 -12.27 -12.68
C GLY A 292 12.00 -13.27 -11.71
N CYS A 293 10.67 -13.39 -11.76
CA CYS A 293 9.92 -14.35 -10.96
C CYS A 293 9.99 -15.74 -11.56
N GLU A 294 10.39 -16.72 -10.76
CA GLU A 294 10.22 -18.13 -11.11
C GLU A 294 8.74 -18.49 -10.96
N VAL A 295 8.19 -19.23 -11.93
CA VAL A 295 6.80 -19.69 -11.86
C VAL A 295 6.73 -20.81 -10.82
N LEU A 296 6.54 -20.43 -9.55
CA LEU A 296 6.21 -21.39 -8.50
C LEU A 296 4.73 -21.74 -8.66
N THR A 297 4.46 -23.00 -8.95
CA THR A 297 3.11 -23.56 -8.90
C THR A 297 2.67 -23.56 -7.44
N VAL A 298 1.86 -22.59 -7.05
CA VAL A 298 1.26 -22.55 -5.71
C VAL A 298 0.25 -23.69 -5.63
N THR A 299 0.46 -24.60 -4.69
CA THR A 299 -0.56 -25.54 -4.25
C THR A 299 -1.57 -24.76 -3.43
N GLU A 300 -2.76 -24.52 -3.97
CA GLU A 300 -3.87 -23.92 -3.22
C GLU A 300 -4.29 -24.92 -2.13
N GLU A 301 -4.00 -24.60 -0.87
CA GLU A 301 -4.65 -25.29 0.25
C GLU A 301 -6.11 -24.86 0.28
N GLU A 302 -7.02 -25.83 0.10
CA GLU A 302 -8.47 -25.63 0.17
C GLU A 302 -8.86 -25.21 1.59
N THR A 303 -8.79 -23.91 1.87
CA THR A 303 -9.35 -23.31 3.07
C THR A 303 -10.79 -22.89 2.78
N GLU A 304 -11.72 -23.29 3.62
CA GLU A 304 -13.14 -22.96 3.49
C GLU A 304 -13.33 -21.44 3.66
N MET A 305 -13.49 -20.73 2.54
CA MET A 305 -13.74 -19.29 2.51
C MET A 305 -15.19 -19.00 2.85
N LEU A 306 -15.41 -18.19 3.89
CA LEU A 306 -16.75 -17.79 4.33
C LEU A 306 -17.30 -16.58 3.56
N THR A 307 -16.42 -15.82 2.92
CA THR A 307 -16.75 -14.60 2.17
C THR A 307 -15.95 -14.55 0.87
N ALA A 308 -16.48 -13.84 -0.13
CA ALA A 308 -15.78 -13.66 -1.39
C ALA A 308 -14.57 -12.72 -1.21
N ASP A 309 -13.41 -13.09 -1.77
CA ASP A 309 -12.21 -12.26 -1.77
C ASP A 309 -12.36 -11.07 -2.73
N MET A 310 -12.70 -9.90 -2.18
CA MET A 310 -12.86 -8.68 -2.96
C MET A 310 -11.53 -8.06 -3.38
N ASN A 311 -10.42 -8.43 -2.73
CA ASN A 311 -9.08 -8.05 -3.16
C ASN A 311 -8.67 -8.82 -4.44
N ALA A 312 -9.07 -10.08 -4.59
CA ALA A 312 -8.92 -10.85 -5.83
C ALA A 312 -9.77 -10.24 -6.97
N GLU A 313 -11.02 -9.85 -6.71
CA GLU A 313 -11.84 -9.16 -7.72
C GLU A 313 -11.23 -7.79 -8.09
N ARG A 314 -10.65 -7.05 -7.13
CA ARG A 314 -9.91 -5.81 -7.41
C ARG A 314 -8.71 -6.06 -8.34
N LYS A 315 -7.90 -7.10 -8.11
CA LYS A 315 -6.80 -7.51 -9.01
C LYS A 315 -7.33 -7.84 -10.40
N ARG A 316 -8.44 -8.58 -10.47
CA ARG A 316 -9.12 -8.93 -11.72
C ARG A 316 -9.61 -7.69 -12.47
N ILE A 317 -10.19 -6.69 -11.80
CA ILE A 317 -10.60 -5.43 -12.43
C ILE A 317 -9.38 -4.69 -13.00
N LYS A 318 -8.24 -4.67 -12.28
CA LYS A 318 -7.00 -4.05 -12.79
C LYS A 318 -6.57 -4.65 -14.14
N SER A 319 -6.75 -5.95 -14.33
CA SER A 319 -6.37 -6.65 -15.57
C SER A 319 -7.17 -6.20 -16.81
N PHE A 320 -8.38 -5.67 -16.63
CA PHE A 320 -9.25 -5.23 -17.73
C PHE A 320 -8.92 -3.81 -18.23
N PHE A 321 -8.06 -3.06 -17.54
CA PHE A 321 -7.71 -1.72 -18.00
C PHE A 321 -6.94 -1.76 -19.33
N PRO A 322 -7.16 -0.78 -20.22
CA PRO A 322 -6.44 -0.70 -21.48
C PRO A 322 -4.94 -0.66 -21.24
N LYS A 323 -4.22 -1.67 -21.74
CA LYS A 323 -2.76 -1.69 -21.73
C LYS A 323 -2.25 -0.81 -22.86
N LEU A 324 -1.51 0.24 -22.52
CA LEU A 324 -0.87 1.10 -23.51
C LEU A 324 0.38 0.38 -24.07
N SER A 325 0.42 0.17 -25.38
CA SER A 325 1.62 -0.33 -26.06
C SER A 325 2.60 0.83 -26.27
N CYS A 326 3.50 1.03 -25.31
CA CYS A 326 4.58 2.02 -25.40
C CYS A 326 5.94 1.34 -25.25
N GLY A 327 6.93 1.68 -26.06
CA GLY A 327 8.29 1.12 -25.97
C GLY A 327 8.41 -0.39 -26.24
N VAL A 328 7.39 -1.00 -26.87
CA VAL A 328 7.36 -2.45 -27.14
C VAL A 328 8.34 -2.81 -28.25
N LYS A 329 9.29 -3.71 -27.97
CA LYS A 329 10.33 -4.14 -28.94
C LYS A 329 9.76 -4.86 -30.17
N ASN A 330 8.69 -5.64 -29.99
CA ASN A 330 7.98 -6.34 -31.06
C ASN A 330 6.62 -5.70 -31.32
N SER A 331 6.62 -4.49 -31.90
CA SER A 331 5.39 -3.96 -32.48
C SER A 331 5.11 -4.71 -33.79
N THR A 332 4.14 -5.63 -33.78
CA THR A 332 3.49 -5.99 -35.04
C THR A 332 2.80 -4.72 -35.53
N HIS A 333 3.27 -4.16 -36.65
CA HIS A 333 2.68 -2.97 -37.25
C HIS A 333 1.19 -3.22 -37.55
N ILE A 334 0.30 -2.83 -36.64
CA ILE A 334 -1.14 -2.83 -36.91
C ILE A 334 -1.41 -1.64 -37.83
N ARG A 335 -1.56 -1.96 -39.12
CA ARG A 335 -1.86 -1.08 -40.27
C ARG A 335 -0.90 0.12 -40.46
N ARG A 336 0.15 -0.10 -41.27
CA ARG A 336 0.75 1.00 -42.04
C ARG A 336 -0.31 1.57 -42.98
N LYS A 337 -0.77 2.82 -42.78
CA LYS A 337 -1.31 3.58 -43.91
C LYS A 337 -0.17 3.65 -44.93
N ARG A 338 -0.44 3.21 -46.16
CA ARG A 338 0.53 3.29 -47.27
C ARG A 338 0.80 4.77 -47.54
N VAL A 339 1.92 5.30 -47.03
CA VAL A 339 2.50 6.53 -47.55
C VAL A 339 3.23 6.12 -48.83
N ILE A 340 2.76 6.56 -49.98
CA ILE A 340 3.48 6.40 -51.25
C ILE A 340 4.61 7.44 -51.23
N GLY A 341 5.86 6.99 -51.14
CA GLY A 341 7.04 7.83 -51.36
C GLY A 341 7.89 8.20 -50.13
N GLY A 342 8.26 7.25 -49.28
CA GLY A 342 9.28 7.46 -48.24
C GLY A 342 10.00 6.17 -47.83
N GLN A 343 11.29 6.27 -47.48
CA GLN A 343 12.05 5.13 -46.94
C GLN A 343 11.55 4.77 -45.52
N PRO A 344 11.42 3.48 -45.18
CA PRO A 344 11.00 3.05 -43.85
C PRO A 344 12.07 3.42 -42.81
N ALA A 345 11.68 4.15 -41.76
CA ALA A 345 12.56 4.42 -40.63
C ALA A 345 12.80 3.15 -39.82
N GLU A 346 14.07 2.73 -39.73
CA GLU A 346 14.50 1.74 -38.75
C GLU A 346 14.42 2.35 -37.34
N VAL A 347 13.90 1.58 -36.38
CA VAL A 347 13.80 1.98 -34.98
C VAL A 347 15.20 1.88 -34.36
N GLU A 348 16.08 2.80 -34.73
CA GLU A 348 17.37 2.95 -34.08
C GLU A 348 17.22 3.87 -32.86
N LYS A 349 17.59 3.32 -31.70
CA LYS A 349 17.58 3.98 -30.40
C LYS A 349 18.43 5.23 -30.44
N ASN A 350 17.83 6.42 -30.54
CA ASN A 350 18.36 7.65 -29.95
C ASN A 350 17.35 8.80 -30.04
N ILE A 351 16.57 9.02 -28.97
CA ILE A 351 15.74 10.23 -28.82
C ILE A 351 16.63 11.50 -28.84
N LYS A 352 17.93 11.37 -28.48
CA LYS A 352 18.91 12.46 -28.61
C LYS A 352 19.21 12.88 -30.05
N ALA A 353 19.04 12.00 -31.05
CA ALA A 353 19.29 12.35 -32.46
C ALA A 353 18.16 13.23 -33.01
N ILE A 354 16.92 12.98 -32.62
CA ILE A 354 15.75 13.76 -33.08
C ILE A 354 15.83 15.23 -32.63
N LEU A 355 16.34 15.49 -31.43
CA LEU A 355 16.56 16.86 -30.94
C LEU A 355 17.69 17.58 -31.69
N LEU A 356 18.74 16.87 -32.12
CA LEU A 356 19.85 17.45 -32.87
C LEU A 356 19.47 17.83 -34.31
N ASP A 357 18.57 17.08 -34.95
CA ASP A 357 18.09 17.41 -36.30
C ASP A 357 17.11 18.59 -36.31
N ILE A 358 16.32 18.79 -35.24
CA ILE A 358 15.47 19.98 -35.09
C ILE A 358 16.32 21.25 -34.94
N PHE A 359 17.41 21.18 -34.17
CA PHE A 359 18.33 22.32 -34.02
C PHE A 359 19.13 22.63 -35.29
N ARG A 360 19.49 21.63 -36.11
CA ARG A 360 20.07 21.87 -37.44
C ARG A 360 19.08 22.49 -38.43
N GLY A 361 17.79 22.17 -38.33
CA GLY A 361 16.74 22.80 -39.12
C GLY A 361 16.52 24.27 -38.80
N LEU A 362 16.59 24.65 -37.51
CA LEU A 362 16.41 26.04 -37.08
C LEU A 362 17.56 26.98 -37.46
N HIS A 363 18.79 26.46 -37.59
CA HIS A 363 19.93 27.26 -38.04
C HIS A 363 19.83 27.67 -39.53
N ASN A 364 19.10 26.90 -40.35
CA ASN A 364 18.86 27.23 -41.76
C ASN A 364 17.70 28.21 -41.97
N VAL A 365 16.78 28.34 -41.00
CA VAL A 365 15.68 29.33 -41.11
C VAL A 365 16.19 30.75 -40.85
N TYR A 366 17.17 30.92 -39.96
CA TYR A 366 17.81 32.22 -39.73
C TYR A 366 18.62 32.71 -40.94
N ALA A 367 19.28 31.81 -41.68
CA ALA A 367 20.03 32.17 -42.88
C ALA A 367 19.13 32.62 -44.05
N ILE A 368 17.90 32.11 -44.14
CA ILE A 368 16.94 32.49 -45.20
C ILE A 368 16.29 33.85 -44.88
N LEU A 369 16.09 34.18 -43.61
CA LEU A 369 15.56 35.49 -43.20
C LEU A 369 16.57 36.64 -43.41
N GLU A 370 17.87 36.41 -43.24
CA GLU A 370 18.90 37.41 -43.60
C GLU A 370 18.98 37.65 -45.11
N PHE A 371 18.79 36.61 -45.94
CA PHE A 371 18.84 36.74 -47.39
C PHE A 371 17.67 37.54 -47.97
N PHE A 372 16.49 37.47 -47.35
CA PHE A 372 15.33 38.30 -47.73
C PHE A 372 15.44 39.76 -47.26
N TYR A 373 16.17 40.03 -46.17
CA TYR A 373 16.37 41.40 -45.68
C TYR A 373 17.36 42.22 -46.53
N ILE A 374 18.27 41.55 -47.26
CA ILE A 374 19.25 42.21 -48.16
C ILE A 374 18.64 42.54 -49.54
N ILE A 375 17.58 41.84 -49.97
CA ILE A 375 16.92 42.09 -51.27
C ILE A 375 15.84 43.20 -51.18
N LEU A 376 15.41 43.57 -49.98
CA LEU A 376 14.37 44.59 -49.73
C LEU A 376 14.93 45.95 -49.27
N LYS A 377 16.21 46.20 -49.50
CA LYS A 377 16.87 47.51 -49.30
C LYS A 377 17.65 47.87 -50.54
#